data_AF-A0AAN6UGM4-F1
#
_entry.id   AF-A0AAN6UGM4-F1
#
_cell.length_a   1.000
_cell.length_b   1.000
_cell.length_c   1.000
_cell.angle_alpha   90.00
_cell.angle_beta   90.00
_cell.angle_gamma   90.00
#
_symmetry.space_group_name_H-M   'P 1'
#
loop_
_entity.id
_entity.type
_entity.pdbx_description
1 polymer ?
#
loop_
_entity_poly.entity_id
_entity_poly.type
_entity_poly.pdbx_seq_one_letter_code
_entity_poly.pdbx_strand_id
1 'polypeptide(L)'
;MKSTSHSLLATALLSASLAVGDLLQICPSNGKGICYRVAVPTSSANAGSGNIYFQIRAPTSIQWVALGTGQAMSGSNIFLMYQDGTGNVTISPRLGQRYNMPQLDTSSTAASLTLLAGSGVSTDGATMTANVVCSNCQAWDGGEMVLSSTDAAWIAAWKEGPSIASADKAASIAQHDGHSQFNVDLTRAAINSDSDPFSTTRDAGGSGSDSDAGSGSGSGSGSGSGSGSGSGAGSGSGFSETTSMDKSAILAAHGIIMALVMAVLFPLGSLLMPLVGKWWLHGAWQAVAFVLMWAGFGVGIQIAQERDMMFRERHTILGTIVVVCLAIQPALGLLHHRHYVKTHGRGLISHVHIWWGRILMALGVINGGLGLVLARERDSLKVAYGVVAAITFLVYFLVKAYKTFAAIAQRRNSARKAVVAVSRLATRNVAPMRTFMAPTVSRRADFVQELYLKELKSFKPTVIKESDAVGQVATFAIPKAPKSPEEADLASSLSEYETMAVEVEGQEGAAAGQPAAVIEDWLVEDEDEEPHH
;
A
#
# COMPACT_ATOMS: atom_id res chain seq x y z
N MET A 1 -66.53 -25.77 -56.93
CA MET A 1 -65.33 -26.57 -57.26
C MET A 1 -64.21 -26.09 -56.36
N LYS A 2 -63.58 -27.04 -55.65
CA LYS A 2 -62.69 -26.82 -54.50
C LYS A 2 -61.31 -26.33 -54.98
N SER A 3 -60.80 -25.29 -54.31
CA SER A 3 -59.42 -24.81 -54.42
C SER A 3 -58.52 -25.70 -53.54
N THR A 4 -57.54 -26.37 -54.13
CA THR A 4 -56.51 -27.16 -53.44
C THR A 4 -55.18 -26.43 -53.55
N SER A 5 -54.70 -25.94 -52.41
CA SER A 5 -53.36 -25.39 -52.22
C SER A 5 -52.36 -26.53 -52.07
N HIS A 6 -51.32 -26.56 -52.91
CA HIS A 6 -50.17 -27.45 -52.73
C HIS A 6 -48.99 -26.64 -52.15
N SER A 7 -48.71 -26.85 -50.87
CA SER A 7 -47.49 -26.39 -50.21
C SER A 7 -46.29 -27.23 -50.67
N LEU A 8 -45.31 -26.58 -51.30
CA LEU A 8 -43.97 -27.13 -51.52
C LEU A 8 -43.11 -26.81 -50.29
N LEU A 9 -42.77 -27.84 -49.51
CA LEU A 9 -41.78 -27.80 -48.43
C LEU A 9 -40.39 -27.92 -49.05
N ALA A 10 -39.62 -26.82 -49.04
CA ALA A 10 -38.20 -26.84 -49.35
C ALA A 10 -37.41 -27.16 -48.07
N THR A 11 -36.88 -28.37 -47.97
CA THR A 11 -35.91 -28.77 -46.95
C THR A 11 -34.53 -28.24 -47.33
N ALA A 12 -34.11 -27.14 -46.71
CA ALA A 12 -32.72 -26.68 -46.76
C ALA A 12 -31.88 -27.54 -45.82
N LEU A 13 -31.07 -28.44 -46.38
CA LEU A 13 -29.97 -29.11 -45.66
C LEU A 13 -28.88 -28.08 -45.37
N LEU A 14 -28.88 -27.51 -44.16
CA LEU A 14 -27.72 -26.79 -43.63
C LEU A 14 -26.60 -27.80 -43.40
N SER A 15 -25.68 -27.89 -44.35
CA SER A 15 -24.37 -28.48 -44.11
C SER A 15 -23.55 -27.44 -43.34
N ALA A 16 -23.54 -27.56 -42.01
CA ALA A 16 -22.59 -26.84 -41.18
C ALA A 16 -21.20 -27.45 -41.41
N SER A 17 -20.43 -26.86 -42.34
CA SER A 17 -18.99 -27.06 -42.38
C SER A 17 -18.42 -26.52 -41.07
N LEU A 18 -18.08 -27.41 -40.13
CA LEU A 18 -17.29 -27.09 -38.95
C LEU A 18 -15.93 -26.59 -39.44
N ALA A 19 -15.71 -25.29 -39.36
CA ALA A 19 -14.37 -24.73 -39.46
C ALA A 19 -13.56 -25.33 -38.30
N VAL A 20 -12.50 -26.07 -38.61
CA VAL A 20 -11.43 -26.36 -37.65
C VAL A 20 -10.79 -25.00 -37.37
N GLY A 21 -11.14 -24.40 -36.22
CA GLY A 21 -10.60 -23.11 -35.83
C GLY A 21 -9.09 -23.20 -35.63
N ASP A 22 -8.37 -22.19 -36.14
CA ASP A 22 -6.97 -21.99 -35.77
C ASP A 22 -6.83 -21.91 -34.25
N LEU A 23 -5.80 -22.57 -33.71
CA LEU A 23 -5.52 -22.50 -32.28
C LEU A 23 -5.27 -21.05 -31.86
N LEU A 24 -6.00 -20.66 -30.83
CA LEU A 24 -5.99 -19.32 -30.30
C LEU A 24 -4.55 -18.99 -29.78
N GLN A 25 -3.85 -18.07 -30.46
CA GLN A 25 -2.44 -17.68 -30.20
C GLN A 25 -2.28 -16.24 -29.71
N ILE A 26 -1.39 -16.03 -28.72
CA ILE A 26 -0.92 -14.71 -28.25
C ILE A 26 0.56 -14.61 -28.44
N CYS A 27 1.05 -13.46 -28.92
CA CYS A 27 2.44 -13.09 -28.77
C CYS A 27 2.47 -11.68 -28.16
N PRO A 28 2.83 -11.53 -26.87
CA PRO A 28 2.89 -10.22 -26.24
C PRO A 28 3.78 -9.29 -27.06
N SER A 29 3.34 -8.04 -27.25
CA SER A 29 4.06 -7.05 -28.08
C SER A 29 5.47 -6.78 -27.56
N ASN A 30 5.68 -6.86 -26.25
CA ASN A 30 6.97 -6.77 -25.56
C ASN A 30 7.68 -8.13 -25.37
N GLY A 31 7.06 -9.23 -25.84
CA GLY A 31 7.47 -10.62 -25.60
C GLY A 31 8.67 -11.10 -26.41
N LYS A 32 9.32 -10.25 -27.22
CA LYS A 32 10.56 -10.58 -27.95
C LYS A 32 10.52 -11.92 -28.70
N GLY A 33 9.41 -12.24 -29.35
CA GLY A 33 9.22 -13.49 -30.10
C GLY A 33 8.65 -14.66 -29.30
N ILE A 34 8.27 -14.44 -28.04
CA ILE A 34 7.53 -15.40 -27.22
C ILE A 34 6.08 -15.44 -27.67
N CYS A 35 5.54 -16.65 -27.84
CA CYS A 35 4.14 -16.88 -28.15
C CYS A 35 3.55 -18.01 -27.30
N TYR A 36 2.28 -17.88 -27.00
CA TYR A 36 1.47 -18.83 -26.24
C TYR A 36 0.28 -19.28 -27.06
N ARG A 37 -0.14 -20.54 -26.92
CA ARG A 37 -1.41 -21.03 -27.45
C ARG A 37 -2.16 -21.77 -26.37
N VAL A 38 -3.49 -21.71 -26.39
CA VAL A 38 -4.34 -22.42 -25.44
C VAL A 38 -5.46 -23.12 -26.21
N ALA A 39 -5.82 -24.32 -25.76
CA ALA A 39 -6.94 -25.07 -26.26
C ALA A 39 -7.65 -25.81 -25.10
N VAL A 40 -8.97 -25.80 -25.11
CA VAL A 40 -9.79 -26.43 -24.07
C VAL A 40 -10.76 -27.41 -24.74
N PRO A 41 -10.74 -28.71 -24.44
CA PRO A 41 -11.74 -29.64 -24.93
C PRO A 41 -13.15 -29.20 -24.51
N THR A 42 -14.11 -29.26 -25.42
CA THR A 42 -15.52 -28.94 -25.12
C THR A 42 -16.07 -29.83 -24.01
N SER A 43 -15.61 -31.08 -23.92
CA SER A 43 -15.91 -31.99 -22.80
C SER A 43 -15.46 -31.40 -21.45
N SER A 44 -14.23 -30.87 -21.38
CA SER A 44 -13.67 -30.26 -20.17
C SER A 44 -14.35 -28.93 -19.82
N ALA A 45 -14.62 -28.09 -20.83
CA ALA A 45 -15.37 -26.85 -20.65
C ALA A 45 -16.79 -27.09 -20.10
N ASN A 46 -17.49 -28.10 -20.62
CA ASN A 46 -18.83 -28.46 -20.17
C ASN A 46 -18.84 -29.12 -18.78
N ALA A 47 -17.83 -29.94 -18.47
CA ALA A 47 -17.71 -30.59 -17.17
C ALA A 47 -17.16 -29.66 -16.07
N GLY A 48 -16.60 -28.51 -16.44
CA GLY A 48 -15.88 -27.61 -15.52
C GLY A 48 -14.58 -28.19 -14.97
N SER A 49 -14.13 -29.33 -15.49
CA SER A 49 -12.92 -30.04 -15.05
C SER A 49 -12.38 -30.93 -16.16
N GLY A 50 -11.08 -31.21 -16.14
CA GLY A 50 -10.41 -32.08 -17.11
C GLY A 50 -9.19 -31.42 -17.74
N ASN A 51 -8.84 -31.92 -18.93
CA ASN A 51 -7.62 -31.51 -19.61
C ASN A 51 -7.72 -30.08 -20.16
N ILE A 52 -6.63 -29.34 -20.02
CA ILE A 52 -6.36 -28.13 -20.80
C ILE A 52 -5.03 -28.31 -21.52
N TYR A 53 -4.98 -27.84 -22.77
CA TYR A 53 -3.79 -27.90 -23.59
C TYR A 53 -3.23 -26.49 -23.76
N PHE A 54 -1.92 -26.33 -23.60
CA PHE A 54 -1.27 -25.07 -23.90
C PHE A 54 0.12 -25.30 -24.49
N GLN A 55 0.54 -24.35 -25.32
CA GLN A 55 1.88 -24.31 -25.91
C GLN A 55 2.59 -23.05 -25.43
N ILE A 56 3.85 -23.22 -25.02
CA ILE A 56 4.77 -22.12 -24.77
C ILE A 56 5.89 -22.21 -25.81
N ARG A 57 6.08 -21.16 -26.60
CA ARG A 57 7.15 -21.07 -27.60
C ARG A 57 7.97 -19.83 -27.35
N ALA A 58 9.30 -19.97 -27.29
CA ALA A 58 10.21 -18.86 -27.03
C ALA A 58 11.54 -19.04 -27.78
N PRO A 59 12.23 -17.94 -28.16
CA PRO A 59 13.61 -18.03 -28.65
C PRO A 59 14.56 -18.57 -27.57
N THR A 60 15.62 -19.26 -27.97
CA THR A 60 16.64 -19.80 -27.04
C THR A 60 17.51 -18.73 -26.37
N SER A 61 17.40 -17.46 -26.78
CA SER A 61 17.97 -16.29 -26.08
C SER A 61 17.23 -15.96 -24.77
N ILE A 62 16.07 -16.58 -24.54
CA ILE A 62 15.31 -16.48 -23.30
C ILE A 62 15.80 -17.57 -22.35
N GLN A 63 16.30 -17.16 -21.19
CA GLN A 63 16.80 -18.06 -20.15
C GLN A 63 15.67 -18.93 -19.57
N TRP A 64 14.54 -18.31 -19.27
CA TRP A 64 13.32 -18.98 -18.83
C TRP A 64 12.09 -18.16 -19.23
N VAL A 65 10.98 -18.85 -19.48
CA VAL A 65 9.68 -18.26 -19.82
C VAL A 65 8.59 -18.95 -19.01
N ALA A 66 7.57 -18.22 -18.61
CA ALA A 66 6.45 -18.72 -17.84
C ALA A 66 5.13 -18.30 -18.45
N LEU A 67 4.13 -19.15 -18.26
CA LEU A 67 2.72 -18.89 -18.48
C LEU A 67 1.99 -19.24 -17.18
N GLY A 68 0.94 -18.52 -16.80
CA GLY A 68 0.20 -18.86 -15.60
C GLY A 68 -1.25 -18.44 -15.65
N THR A 69 -2.09 -19.12 -14.89
CA THR A 69 -3.52 -18.80 -14.72
C THR A 69 -3.70 -18.03 -13.42
N GLY A 70 -4.42 -16.90 -13.50
CA GLY A 70 -4.64 -15.98 -12.38
C GLY A 70 -4.50 -14.51 -12.78
N GLN A 71 -4.87 -13.61 -11.87
CA GLN A 71 -4.89 -12.16 -12.10
C GLN A 71 -3.53 -11.47 -11.89
N ALA A 72 -2.66 -12.08 -11.08
CA ALA A 72 -1.36 -11.55 -10.72
C ALA A 72 -0.42 -12.71 -10.34
N MET A 73 0.88 -12.42 -10.21
CA MET A 73 1.87 -13.40 -9.76
C MET A 73 1.55 -14.00 -8.39
N SER A 74 0.92 -13.22 -7.50
CA SER A 74 0.43 -13.73 -6.21
C SER A 74 -0.90 -14.45 -6.42
N GLY A 75 -1.03 -15.64 -5.87
CA GLY A 75 -2.18 -16.55 -6.03
C GLY A 75 -2.21 -17.32 -7.35
N SER A 76 -1.36 -17.05 -8.34
CA SER A 76 -1.43 -17.74 -9.65
C SER A 76 -0.80 -19.12 -9.65
N ASN A 77 -1.33 -19.99 -10.50
CA ASN A 77 -0.71 -21.25 -10.92
C ASN A 77 0.22 -20.99 -12.11
N ILE A 78 1.52 -21.18 -11.92
CA ILE A 78 2.57 -20.78 -12.87
C ILE A 78 3.23 -22.01 -13.48
N PHE A 79 3.30 -22.06 -14.80
CA PHE A 79 3.98 -23.07 -15.60
C PHE A 79 5.30 -22.49 -16.11
N LEU A 80 6.40 -22.86 -15.47
CA LEU A 80 7.73 -22.36 -15.81
C LEU A 80 8.42 -23.32 -16.78
N MET A 81 8.91 -22.80 -17.91
CA MET A 81 9.68 -23.52 -18.92
C MET A 81 11.10 -22.94 -19.10
N TYR A 82 12.08 -23.83 -19.24
CA TYR A 82 13.45 -23.51 -19.70
C TYR A 82 14.08 -24.75 -20.33
N GLN A 83 15.23 -24.59 -21.00
CA GLN A 83 15.91 -25.71 -21.65
C GLN A 83 16.56 -26.65 -20.63
N ASP A 84 16.51 -27.95 -20.89
CA ASP A 84 17.03 -28.99 -19.99
C ASP A 84 18.55 -29.24 -20.12
N GLY A 85 19.15 -28.72 -21.20
CA GLY A 85 20.57 -28.90 -21.53
C GLY A 85 20.87 -30.07 -22.46
N THR A 86 19.88 -30.90 -22.79
CA THR A 86 20.01 -32.07 -23.68
C THR A 86 19.25 -31.94 -25.00
N GLY A 87 18.69 -30.76 -25.26
CA GLY A 87 17.87 -30.48 -26.45
C GLY A 87 16.37 -30.60 -26.20
N ASN A 88 15.96 -30.81 -24.95
CA ASN A 88 14.57 -30.80 -24.53
C ASN A 88 14.29 -29.58 -23.63
N VAL A 89 13.08 -29.52 -23.07
CA VAL A 89 12.66 -28.47 -22.14
C VAL A 89 12.23 -29.08 -20.80
N THR A 90 12.57 -28.39 -19.73
CA THR A 90 12.06 -28.66 -18.38
C THR A 90 10.86 -27.76 -18.15
N ILE A 91 9.74 -28.36 -17.77
CA ILE A 91 8.54 -27.64 -17.32
C ILE A 91 8.19 -28.01 -15.88
N SER A 92 7.81 -27.01 -15.08
CA SER A 92 7.35 -27.26 -13.71
C SER A 92 6.16 -26.39 -13.29
N PRO A 93 5.22 -26.96 -12.53
CA PRO A 93 4.17 -26.20 -11.87
C PRO A 93 4.76 -25.46 -10.66
N ARG A 94 4.41 -24.20 -10.50
CA ARG A 94 4.87 -23.36 -9.40
C ARG A 94 3.71 -22.57 -8.85
N LEU A 95 3.68 -22.43 -7.53
CA LEU A 95 2.68 -21.61 -6.87
C LEU A 95 3.22 -20.21 -6.61
N GLY A 96 2.51 -19.21 -7.12
CA GLY A 96 2.80 -17.82 -6.87
C GLY A 96 2.35 -17.39 -5.49
N GLN A 97 3.14 -17.59 -4.44
CA GLN A 97 2.68 -17.27 -3.09
C GLN A 97 2.69 -15.75 -2.78
N ARG A 98 3.56 -14.97 -3.48
CA ARG A 98 3.75 -13.50 -3.38
C ARG A 98 4.55 -12.99 -4.59
N TYR A 99 5.18 -11.82 -4.47
CA TYR A 99 6.22 -11.29 -5.37
C TYR A 99 7.64 -11.79 -5.04
N ASN A 100 7.75 -13.06 -4.63
CA ASN A 100 9.01 -13.76 -4.41
C ASN A 100 9.17 -14.86 -5.48
N MET A 101 10.37 -15.43 -5.60
CA MET A 101 10.60 -16.54 -6.54
C MET A 101 9.57 -17.66 -6.31
N PRO A 102 8.71 -17.99 -7.30
CA PRO A 102 7.77 -19.10 -7.18
C PRO A 102 8.56 -20.39 -6.98
N GLN A 103 8.12 -21.21 -6.03
CA GLN A 103 8.72 -22.52 -5.75
C GLN A 103 7.97 -23.61 -6.52
N LEU A 104 8.63 -24.72 -6.76
CA LEU A 104 7.99 -25.93 -7.27
C LEU A 104 6.81 -26.29 -6.36
N ASP A 105 5.63 -26.42 -6.95
CA ASP A 105 4.46 -26.87 -6.20
C ASP A 105 4.52 -28.39 -6.02
N THR A 106 4.49 -28.82 -4.77
CA THR A 106 4.50 -30.23 -4.37
C THR A 106 3.27 -30.60 -3.57
N SER A 107 2.24 -29.73 -3.51
CA SER A 107 0.99 -30.03 -2.83
C SER A 107 0.22 -31.14 -3.58
N SER A 108 -0.80 -31.70 -2.93
CA SER A 108 -1.72 -32.65 -3.57
C SER A 108 -2.57 -32.03 -4.68
N THR A 109 -2.65 -30.71 -4.74
CA THR A 109 -3.41 -29.93 -5.74
C THR A 109 -2.51 -29.32 -6.82
N ALA A 110 -1.20 -29.61 -6.77
CA ALA A 110 -0.25 -29.13 -7.77
C ALA A 110 -0.69 -29.51 -9.20
N ALA A 111 -0.42 -28.61 -10.15
CA ALA A 111 -0.78 -28.84 -11.54
C ALA A 111 -0.02 -30.05 -12.12
N SER A 112 -0.79 -31.02 -12.62
CA SER A 112 -0.33 -32.26 -13.24
C SER A 112 -0.01 -32.00 -14.71
N LEU A 113 1.24 -31.59 -14.95
CA LEU A 113 1.75 -31.25 -16.29
C LEU A 113 2.39 -32.46 -16.97
N THR A 114 1.99 -32.75 -18.20
CA THR A 114 2.65 -33.73 -19.07
C THR A 114 3.11 -33.06 -20.36
N LEU A 115 4.39 -33.21 -20.70
CA LEU A 115 4.93 -32.76 -21.97
C LEU A 115 4.48 -33.70 -23.10
N LEU A 116 3.92 -33.10 -24.14
CA LEU A 116 3.43 -33.78 -25.34
C LEU A 116 4.52 -33.84 -26.42
N ALA A 117 4.27 -34.64 -27.44
CA ALA A 117 5.15 -34.74 -28.60
C ALA A 117 5.32 -33.38 -29.30
N GLY A 118 6.49 -33.19 -29.92
CA GLY A 118 6.86 -31.90 -30.53
C GLY A 118 7.40 -30.86 -29.54
N SER A 119 7.48 -31.19 -28.24
CA SER A 119 8.22 -30.38 -27.25
C SER A 119 9.74 -30.57 -27.41
N GLY A 120 10.50 -29.52 -27.13
CA GLY A 120 11.96 -29.53 -27.14
C GLY A 120 12.55 -28.28 -27.78
N VAL A 121 13.85 -28.32 -28.03
CA VAL A 121 14.59 -27.30 -28.78
C VAL A 121 14.57 -27.67 -30.27
N SER A 122 14.28 -26.70 -31.14
CA SER A 122 14.25 -26.89 -32.58
C SER A 122 15.61 -27.32 -33.13
N THR A 123 15.62 -27.98 -34.29
CA THR A 123 16.84 -28.53 -34.92
C THR A 123 17.88 -27.45 -35.27
N ASP A 124 17.44 -26.23 -35.55
CA ASP A 124 18.28 -25.05 -35.77
C ASP A 124 18.76 -24.38 -34.47
N GLY A 125 18.33 -24.88 -33.31
CA GLY A 125 18.65 -24.33 -31.99
C GLY A 125 18.03 -22.97 -31.69
N ALA A 126 17.14 -22.46 -32.55
CA ALA A 126 16.63 -21.10 -32.44
C ALA A 126 15.45 -20.96 -31.48
N THR A 127 14.63 -22.00 -31.33
CA THR A 127 13.36 -21.97 -30.60
C THR A 127 13.28 -23.12 -29.60
N MET A 128 12.78 -22.85 -28.39
CA MET A 128 12.32 -23.88 -27.45
C MET A 128 10.78 -23.87 -27.39
N THR A 129 10.18 -25.06 -27.42
CA THR A 129 8.72 -25.26 -27.41
C THR A 129 8.33 -26.28 -26.35
N ALA A 130 7.33 -25.98 -25.52
CA ALA A 130 6.63 -26.98 -24.70
C ALA A 130 5.18 -27.07 -25.15
N ASN A 131 4.78 -28.25 -25.61
CA ASN A 131 3.38 -28.65 -25.78
C ASN A 131 2.97 -29.37 -24.51
N VAL A 132 1.91 -28.93 -23.85
CA VAL A 132 1.58 -29.39 -22.50
C VAL A 132 0.10 -29.74 -22.43
N VAL A 133 -0.19 -30.90 -21.84
CA VAL A 133 -1.51 -31.19 -21.28
C VAL A 133 -1.45 -31.04 -19.76
N CYS A 134 -2.45 -30.37 -19.20
CA CYS A 134 -2.65 -30.31 -17.76
C CYS A 134 -4.03 -30.85 -17.40
N SER A 135 -4.08 -31.89 -16.55
CA SER A 135 -5.32 -32.62 -16.25
C SER A 135 -6.15 -32.02 -15.11
N ASN A 136 -5.58 -31.09 -14.34
CA ASN A 136 -6.23 -30.49 -13.15
C ASN A 136 -5.96 -28.98 -12.99
N CYS A 137 -5.60 -28.26 -14.06
CA CYS A 137 -5.21 -26.85 -13.97
C CYS A 137 -6.37 -25.87 -13.73
N GLN A 138 -7.63 -26.34 -13.70
CA GLN A 138 -8.79 -25.50 -13.40
C GLN A 138 -8.85 -25.06 -11.93
N ALA A 139 -8.15 -25.73 -11.02
CA ALA A 139 -8.15 -25.39 -9.60
C ALA A 139 -6.78 -25.70 -8.96
N TRP A 140 -6.34 -24.86 -8.03
CA TRP A 140 -5.07 -25.00 -7.32
C TRP A 140 -5.12 -24.29 -5.96
N ASP A 141 -4.07 -24.43 -5.13
CA ASP A 141 -3.94 -23.76 -3.82
C ASP A 141 -3.65 -22.26 -3.95
N GLY A 142 -4.58 -21.51 -4.56
CA GLY A 142 -4.45 -20.09 -4.81
C GLY A 142 -5.59 -19.50 -5.63
N GLY A 143 -6.42 -20.35 -6.26
CA GLY A 143 -7.58 -19.93 -7.01
C GLY A 143 -8.13 -21.02 -7.91
N GLU A 144 -9.07 -20.62 -8.75
CA GLU A 144 -9.69 -21.46 -9.76
C GLU A 144 -9.83 -20.68 -11.08
N MET A 145 -9.96 -21.42 -12.17
CA MET A 145 -10.22 -20.90 -13.50
C MET A 145 -11.36 -21.70 -14.12
N VAL A 146 -12.45 -21.00 -14.44
CA VAL A 146 -13.60 -21.58 -15.14
C VAL A 146 -13.24 -21.83 -16.59
N LEU A 147 -13.27 -23.11 -17.01
CA LEU A 147 -12.84 -23.54 -18.35
C LEU A 147 -13.75 -23.05 -19.50
N SER A 148 -14.94 -22.54 -19.19
CA SER A 148 -15.89 -21.93 -20.14
C SER A 148 -15.93 -20.39 -20.07
N SER A 149 -15.01 -19.77 -19.33
CA SER A 149 -14.97 -18.31 -19.19
C SER A 149 -14.62 -17.60 -20.50
N THR A 150 -15.30 -16.49 -20.77
CA THR A 150 -14.96 -15.56 -21.87
C THR A 150 -13.89 -14.54 -21.46
N ASP A 151 -13.49 -14.53 -20.19
CA ASP A 151 -12.61 -13.51 -19.60
C ASP A 151 -11.65 -14.14 -18.57
N ALA A 152 -11.07 -15.31 -18.90
CA ALA A 152 -10.13 -15.99 -18.00
C ALA A 152 -8.83 -15.18 -17.91
N ALA A 153 -8.39 -14.82 -16.70
CA ALA A 153 -7.16 -14.06 -16.50
C ALA A 153 -5.92 -14.94 -16.53
N TRP A 154 -4.94 -14.53 -17.33
CA TRP A 154 -3.67 -15.20 -17.50
C TRP A 154 -2.52 -14.19 -17.38
N ILE A 155 -1.37 -14.71 -16.98
CA ILE A 155 -0.14 -13.95 -16.84
C ILE A 155 0.99 -14.64 -17.59
N ALA A 156 1.93 -13.84 -18.07
CA ALA A 156 3.14 -14.30 -18.73
C ALA A 156 4.35 -13.54 -18.18
N ALA A 157 5.50 -14.21 -18.09
CA ALA A 157 6.75 -13.60 -17.66
C ALA A 157 7.94 -14.27 -18.33
N TRP A 158 9.01 -13.52 -18.55
CA TRP A 158 10.22 -14.05 -19.19
C TRP A 158 11.49 -13.34 -18.75
N LYS A 159 12.60 -14.06 -18.86
CA LYS A 159 13.93 -13.56 -18.56
C LYS A 159 14.88 -13.81 -19.72
N GLU A 160 15.62 -12.77 -20.10
CA GLU A 160 16.70 -12.90 -21.07
C GLU A 160 17.98 -13.37 -20.39
N GLY A 161 18.79 -14.16 -21.10
CA GLY A 161 20.07 -14.60 -20.61
C GLY A 161 20.48 -15.98 -21.13
N PRO A 162 21.62 -16.50 -20.64
CA PRO A 162 22.07 -17.83 -20.99
C PRO A 162 21.09 -18.89 -20.46
N SER A 163 20.95 -19.98 -21.22
CA SER A 163 20.15 -21.14 -20.83
C SER A 163 20.51 -21.66 -19.44
N ILE A 164 19.50 -22.02 -18.66
CA ILE A 164 19.69 -22.72 -17.36
C ILE A 164 20.27 -24.11 -17.59
N ALA A 165 19.93 -24.76 -18.71
CA ALA A 165 20.42 -26.09 -19.10
C ALA A 165 20.36 -27.12 -17.96
N SER A 166 19.16 -27.30 -17.38
CA SER A 166 18.96 -28.20 -16.24
C SER A 166 17.63 -28.95 -16.31
N ALA A 167 17.62 -30.22 -15.90
CA ALA A 167 16.42 -31.03 -15.73
C ALA A 167 15.72 -30.81 -14.37
N ASP A 168 16.32 -30.03 -13.46
CA ASP A 168 15.79 -29.82 -12.11
C ASP A 168 14.58 -28.89 -12.10
N LYS A 169 13.37 -29.45 -12.02
CA LYS A 169 12.09 -28.71 -11.92
C LYS A 169 12.07 -27.60 -10.86
N ALA A 170 12.87 -27.72 -9.79
CA ALA A 170 12.97 -26.75 -8.70
C ALA A 170 14.08 -25.69 -8.88
N ALA A 171 14.72 -25.62 -10.06
CA ALA A 171 15.81 -24.69 -10.32
C ALA A 171 15.50 -23.23 -9.90
N SER A 172 16.48 -22.58 -9.28
CA SER A 172 16.36 -21.18 -8.88
C SER A 172 16.33 -20.26 -10.10
N ILE A 173 15.43 -19.29 -10.11
CA ILE A 173 15.28 -18.31 -11.18
C ILE A 173 15.40 -16.88 -10.65
N ALA A 174 16.07 -16.03 -11.42
CA ALA A 174 16.06 -14.59 -11.18
C ALA A 174 14.73 -13.98 -11.65
N GLN A 175 14.41 -12.78 -11.17
CA GLN A 175 13.21 -12.04 -11.56
C GLN A 175 13.16 -11.79 -13.08
N HIS A 176 11.96 -11.86 -13.65
CA HIS A 176 11.73 -11.61 -15.08
C HIS A 176 12.13 -10.19 -15.49
N ASP A 177 12.60 -10.06 -16.73
CA ASP A 177 12.90 -8.76 -17.34
C ASP A 177 11.65 -8.16 -18.01
N GLY A 178 10.69 -9.01 -18.40
CA GLY A 178 9.41 -8.61 -18.96
C GLY A 178 8.27 -9.51 -18.49
N HIS A 179 7.06 -8.95 -18.46
CA HIS A 179 5.84 -9.68 -18.15
C HIS A 179 4.65 -9.08 -18.92
N SER A 180 3.57 -9.85 -19.03
CA SER A 180 2.29 -9.40 -19.58
C SER A 180 1.14 -10.01 -18.79
N GLN A 181 -0.01 -9.35 -18.85
CA GLN A 181 -1.28 -9.82 -18.30
C GLN A 181 -2.31 -9.71 -19.42
N PHE A 182 -3.09 -10.76 -19.61
CA PHE A 182 -4.08 -10.79 -20.67
C PHE A 182 -5.25 -11.66 -20.25
N ASN A 183 -6.39 -11.38 -20.85
CA ASN A 183 -7.60 -12.14 -20.65
C ASN A 183 -7.83 -13.01 -21.88
N VAL A 184 -8.25 -14.25 -21.62
CA VAL A 184 -8.47 -15.29 -22.63
C VAL A 184 -9.94 -15.65 -22.67
N ASP A 185 -10.54 -15.52 -23.84
CA ASP A 185 -11.84 -16.08 -24.14
C ASP A 185 -11.69 -17.58 -24.45
N LEU A 186 -11.82 -18.41 -23.41
CA LEU A 186 -11.64 -19.86 -23.53
C LEU A 186 -12.73 -20.50 -24.40
N THR A 187 -13.87 -19.85 -24.59
CA THR A 187 -14.92 -20.34 -25.51
C THR A 187 -14.44 -20.34 -26.97
N ARG A 188 -13.49 -19.44 -27.29
CA ARG A 188 -12.84 -19.38 -28.61
C ARG A 188 -11.60 -20.26 -28.73
N ALA A 189 -11.13 -20.82 -27.62
CA ALA A 189 -10.09 -21.84 -27.57
C ALA A 189 -10.67 -23.27 -27.53
N ALA A 190 -11.99 -23.42 -27.67
CA ALA A 190 -12.66 -24.69 -27.53
C ALA A 190 -12.33 -25.66 -28.70
N ILE A 191 -11.91 -26.89 -28.37
CA ILE A 191 -11.65 -27.96 -29.34
C ILE A 191 -12.62 -29.13 -29.15
N ASN A 192 -12.98 -29.80 -30.23
CA ASN A 192 -14.01 -30.84 -30.21
C ASN A 192 -13.55 -32.18 -29.61
N SER A 193 -12.23 -32.41 -29.54
CA SER A 193 -11.65 -33.65 -29.02
C SER A 193 -10.68 -33.36 -27.88
N ASP A 194 -10.68 -34.25 -26.89
CA ASP A 194 -9.67 -34.27 -25.83
C ASP A 194 -8.42 -35.03 -26.34
N SER A 195 -7.68 -34.37 -27.23
CA SER A 195 -6.48 -34.93 -27.88
C SER A 195 -5.48 -33.81 -28.17
N ASP A 196 -4.19 -34.15 -28.25
CA ASP A 196 -3.10 -33.19 -28.50
C ASP A 196 -3.35 -32.35 -29.77
N PRO A 197 -3.67 -31.04 -29.61
CA PRO A 197 -4.00 -30.18 -30.73
C PRO A 197 -2.74 -29.60 -31.42
N PHE A 198 -1.55 -29.80 -30.83
CA PHE A 198 -0.29 -29.26 -31.33
C PHE A 198 0.45 -30.24 -32.25
N SER A 199 -0.02 -31.49 -32.33
CA SER A 199 0.52 -32.49 -33.24
C SER A 199 0.20 -32.12 -34.69
N THR A 200 1.23 -31.79 -35.47
CA THR A 200 1.07 -31.62 -36.92
C THR A 200 1.02 -32.99 -37.60
N THR A 201 -0.14 -33.65 -37.59
CA THR A 201 -0.47 -34.61 -38.67
C THR A 201 -0.86 -33.81 -39.90
N ARG A 202 0.13 -33.24 -40.60
CA ARG A 202 -0.01 -32.98 -42.04
C ARG A 202 0.06 -34.33 -42.75
N ASP A 203 -1.01 -35.10 -42.67
CA ASP A 203 -1.29 -36.11 -43.68
C ASP A 203 -2.19 -35.47 -44.75
N ALA A 204 -1.72 -35.61 -45.98
CA ALA A 204 -2.24 -35.12 -47.24
C ALA A 204 -3.78 -35.01 -47.35
N GLY A 205 -4.27 -33.80 -47.64
CA GLY A 205 -5.65 -33.62 -48.11
C GLY A 205 -6.24 -32.23 -47.89
N GLY A 206 -5.65 -31.18 -48.47
CA GLY A 206 -6.28 -29.85 -48.45
C GLY A 206 -5.35 -28.76 -48.98
N SER A 207 -5.46 -28.48 -50.27
CA SER A 207 -4.75 -27.40 -50.95
C SER A 207 -5.11 -26.04 -50.35
N GLY A 208 -4.13 -25.38 -49.73
CA GLY A 208 -4.15 -23.97 -49.36
C GLY A 208 -2.76 -23.41 -49.58
N SER A 209 -2.61 -22.62 -50.63
CA SER A 209 -1.35 -22.16 -51.19
C SER A 209 -0.62 -21.17 -50.26
N ASP A 210 0.47 -21.58 -49.63
CA ASP A 210 1.46 -20.66 -49.08
C ASP A 210 2.42 -20.26 -50.22
N SER A 211 2.07 -19.20 -50.92
CA SER A 211 2.99 -18.48 -51.80
C SER A 211 3.31 -17.13 -51.19
N ASP A 212 4.42 -17.06 -50.45
CA ASP A 212 5.12 -15.81 -50.18
C ASP A 212 6.61 -15.99 -50.45
N ALA A 213 6.93 -15.96 -51.75
CA ALA A 213 8.27 -15.63 -52.24
C ALA A 213 8.20 -14.20 -52.79
N GLY A 214 8.64 -13.24 -51.96
CA GLY A 214 8.73 -11.82 -52.33
C GLY A 214 10.10 -11.27 -52.01
N SER A 215 11.08 -11.56 -52.88
CA SER A 215 12.34 -10.83 -52.93
C SER A 215 12.10 -9.43 -53.51
N GLY A 216 12.48 -8.39 -52.77
CA GLY A 216 12.41 -7.01 -53.22
C GLY A 216 13.58 -6.20 -52.67
N SER A 217 14.65 -6.08 -53.46
CA SER A 217 15.74 -5.13 -53.24
C SER A 217 15.26 -3.71 -53.51
N GLY A 218 15.54 -2.78 -52.59
CA GLY A 218 15.22 -1.36 -52.77
C GLY A 218 16.06 -0.49 -51.85
N SER A 219 17.13 0.09 -52.40
CA SER A 219 17.94 1.13 -51.77
C SER A 219 17.16 2.45 -51.70
N GLY A 220 17.14 3.09 -50.54
CA GLY A 220 16.53 4.42 -50.39
C GLY A 220 16.85 5.05 -49.04
N SER A 221 17.81 5.97 -49.04
CA SER A 221 18.13 6.84 -47.91
C SER A 221 17.04 7.90 -47.72
N GLY A 222 16.53 8.05 -46.50
CA GLY A 222 15.57 9.10 -46.16
C GLY A 222 15.35 9.20 -44.65
N SER A 223 15.92 10.24 -44.05
CA SER A 223 15.67 10.64 -42.66
C SER A 223 14.30 11.30 -42.54
N GLY A 224 13.45 10.80 -41.64
CA GLY A 224 12.14 11.38 -41.38
C GLY A 224 11.53 10.83 -40.09
N SER A 225 11.57 11.63 -39.04
CA SER A 225 10.88 11.41 -37.77
C SER A 225 9.38 11.55 -37.97
N GLY A 226 8.63 10.48 -37.72
CA GLY A 226 7.17 10.49 -37.79
C GLY A 226 6.58 9.36 -36.96
N SER A 227 6.08 9.69 -35.78
CA SER A 227 5.28 8.80 -34.93
C SER A 227 3.93 8.54 -35.60
N GLY A 228 3.76 7.33 -36.13
CA GLY A 228 2.50 6.84 -36.69
C GLY A 228 2.14 5.50 -36.06
N SER A 229 1.15 5.51 -35.17
CA SER A 229 0.52 4.29 -34.64
C SER A 229 -0.28 3.63 -35.77
N GLY A 230 0.29 2.55 -36.34
CA GLY A 230 -0.42 1.68 -37.27
C GLY A 230 -1.16 0.58 -36.52
N SER A 231 -2.45 0.81 -36.24
CA SER A 231 -3.36 -0.24 -35.79
C SER A 231 -3.70 -1.14 -36.98
N GLY A 232 -2.93 -2.21 -37.15
CA GLY A 232 -3.31 -3.33 -38.00
C GLY A 232 -4.44 -4.10 -37.36
N ALA A 233 -5.68 -3.83 -37.78
CA ALA A 233 -6.85 -4.61 -37.41
C ALA A 233 -6.75 -5.99 -38.08
N GLY A 234 -6.25 -6.97 -37.33
CA GLY A 234 -6.38 -8.40 -37.64
C GLY A 234 -7.64 -8.95 -36.98
N SER A 235 -8.55 -9.46 -37.80
CA SER A 235 -9.79 -10.13 -37.39
C SER A 235 -9.54 -11.24 -36.36
N GLY A 236 -10.33 -11.25 -35.27
CA GLY A 236 -10.60 -12.47 -34.51
C GLY A 236 -9.73 -12.77 -33.27
N SER A 237 -9.10 -11.81 -32.59
CA SER A 237 -8.40 -12.12 -31.32
C SER A 237 -9.39 -12.50 -30.22
N GLY A 238 -9.34 -13.75 -29.72
CA GLY A 238 -9.99 -14.18 -28.47
C GLY A 238 -9.21 -13.76 -27.22
N PHE A 239 -8.28 -12.82 -27.37
CA PHE A 239 -7.46 -12.28 -26.29
C PHE A 239 -7.57 -10.78 -26.21
N SER A 240 -7.61 -10.29 -24.98
CA SER A 240 -7.50 -8.87 -24.65
C SER A 240 -6.27 -8.67 -23.78
N GLU A 241 -5.20 -8.08 -24.34
CA GLU A 241 -4.01 -7.71 -23.57
C GLU A 241 -4.36 -6.54 -22.64
N THR A 242 -4.24 -6.75 -21.33
CA THR A 242 -4.39 -5.67 -20.36
C THR A 242 -3.05 -4.93 -20.34
N THR A 243 -3.00 -3.74 -20.96
CA THR A 243 -1.76 -2.95 -21.09
C THR A 243 -1.07 -2.78 -19.73
N SER A 244 0.05 -3.49 -19.55
CA SER A 244 0.92 -3.49 -18.37
C SER A 244 1.54 -2.11 -18.03
N MET A 245 1.40 -1.15 -18.95
CA MET A 245 1.83 0.23 -18.79
C MET A 245 1.04 0.98 -17.69
N ASP A 246 -0.24 0.70 -17.49
CA ASP A 246 -1.04 1.43 -16.49
C ASP A 246 -0.64 1.06 -15.06
N LYS A 247 -0.43 -0.23 -14.76
CA LYS A 247 -0.08 -0.69 -13.41
C LYS A 247 1.33 -0.28 -12.99
N SER A 248 2.27 -0.22 -13.93
CA SER A 248 3.63 0.26 -13.68
C SER A 248 3.68 1.78 -13.49
N ALA A 249 2.90 2.54 -14.25
CA ALA A 249 2.75 3.98 -14.06
C ALA A 249 2.13 4.33 -12.70
N ILE A 250 1.11 3.58 -12.26
CA ILE A 250 0.46 3.76 -10.95
C ILE A 250 1.46 3.51 -9.81
N LEU A 251 2.28 2.46 -9.89
CA LEU A 251 3.34 2.19 -8.92
C LEU A 251 4.39 3.30 -8.88
N ALA A 252 4.82 3.79 -10.05
CA ALA A 252 5.77 4.91 -10.13
C ALA A 252 5.18 6.20 -9.53
N ALA A 253 3.89 6.48 -9.78
CA ALA A 253 3.21 7.66 -9.23
C ALA A 253 3.18 7.62 -7.69
N HIS A 254 2.83 6.49 -7.08
CA HIS A 254 2.91 6.31 -5.62
C HIS A 254 4.32 6.60 -5.09
N GLY A 255 5.33 5.95 -5.70
CA GLY A 255 6.72 6.09 -5.28
C GLY A 255 7.24 7.53 -5.38
N ILE A 256 6.98 8.22 -6.49
CA ILE A 256 7.42 9.60 -6.73
C ILE A 256 6.74 10.57 -5.77
N ILE A 257 5.40 10.49 -5.63
CA ILE A 257 4.64 11.37 -4.74
C ILE A 257 5.12 11.19 -3.30
N MET A 258 5.20 9.95 -2.81
CA MET A 258 5.58 9.68 -1.42
C MET A 258 7.03 10.02 -1.14
N ALA A 259 7.96 9.78 -2.08
CA ALA A 259 9.35 10.19 -1.93
C ALA A 259 9.48 11.72 -1.83
N LEU A 260 8.80 12.48 -2.71
CA LEU A 260 8.84 13.93 -2.70
C LEU A 260 8.21 14.50 -1.41
N VAL A 261 7.07 13.97 -1.00
CA VAL A 261 6.37 14.40 0.21
C VAL A 261 7.21 14.15 1.47
N MET A 262 7.71 12.92 1.65
CA MET A 262 8.41 12.53 2.87
C MET A 262 9.86 13.03 2.93
N ALA A 263 10.61 12.96 1.82
CA ALA A 263 12.01 13.33 1.81
C ALA A 263 12.25 14.84 1.63
N VAL A 264 11.30 15.59 1.04
CA VAL A 264 11.49 17.00 0.70
C VAL A 264 10.44 17.91 1.34
N LEU A 265 9.15 17.72 1.04
CA LEU A 265 8.11 18.69 1.42
C LEU A 265 7.95 18.82 2.94
N PHE A 266 7.87 17.70 3.68
CA PHE A 266 7.71 17.74 5.14
C PHE A 266 8.92 18.38 5.85
N PRO A 267 10.19 17.97 5.56
CA PRO A 267 11.37 18.62 6.11
C PRO A 267 11.41 20.12 5.81
N LEU A 268 11.17 20.52 4.56
CA LEU A 268 11.17 21.93 4.15
C LEU A 268 10.07 22.73 4.87
N GLY A 269 8.87 22.16 4.95
CA GLY A 269 7.73 22.78 5.66
C GLY A 269 8.04 23.01 7.14
N SER A 270 8.79 22.11 7.78
CA SER A 270 9.19 22.25 9.19
C SER A 270 10.25 23.34 9.43
N LEU A 271 10.96 23.79 8.37
CA LEU A 271 11.94 24.89 8.40
C LEU A 271 11.29 26.26 8.24
N LEU A 272 10.09 26.35 7.67
CA LEU A 272 9.39 27.63 7.46
C LEU A 272 9.15 28.40 8.78
N MET A 273 8.81 27.71 9.87
CA MET A 273 8.63 28.35 11.17
C MET A 273 9.94 28.98 11.72
N PRO A 274 11.07 28.25 11.84
CA PRO A 274 12.35 28.85 12.26
C PRO A 274 12.91 29.95 11.35
N LEU A 275 12.62 29.87 10.04
CA LEU A 275 13.18 30.78 9.04
C LEU A 275 12.34 32.05 8.88
N VAL A 276 11.03 31.89 8.64
CA VAL A 276 10.11 32.97 8.28
C VAL A 276 9.29 33.45 9.46
N GLY A 277 9.00 32.58 10.44
CA GLY A 277 8.21 32.92 11.64
C GLY A 277 6.72 33.10 11.40
N LYS A 278 6.22 32.92 10.16
CA LYS A 278 4.80 33.05 9.79
C LYS A 278 4.09 31.71 9.89
N TRP A 279 3.15 31.58 10.84
CA TRP A 279 2.40 30.34 11.10
C TRP A 279 1.56 29.89 9.90
N TRP A 280 0.90 30.82 9.20
CA TRP A 280 0.01 30.50 8.09
C TRP A 280 0.77 29.94 6.89
N LEU A 281 2.02 30.41 6.65
CA LEU A 281 2.86 29.89 5.58
C LEU A 281 3.29 28.46 5.87
N HIS A 282 3.68 28.18 7.11
CA HIS A 282 3.95 26.82 7.57
C HIS A 282 2.70 25.94 7.45
N GLY A 283 1.55 26.40 7.95
CA GLY A 283 0.28 25.68 7.90
C GLY A 283 -0.16 25.37 6.47
N ALA A 284 -0.12 26.34 5.56
CA ALA A 284 -0.50 26.17 4.17
C ALA A 284 0.40 25.17 3.44
N TRP A 285 1.72 25.29 3.60
CA TRP A 285 2.67 24.33 3.02
C TRP A 285 2.45 22.91 3.54
N GLN A 286 2.27 22.77 4.87
CA GLN A 286 2.01 21.48 5.49
C GLN A 286 0.67 20.88 5.06
N ALA A 287 -0.35 21.71 4.82
CA ALA A 287 -1.63 21.24 4.28
C ALA A 287 -1.49 20.65 2.87
N VAL A 288 -0.72 21.30 1.99
CA VAL A 288 -0.45 20.76 0.64
C VAL A 288 0.30 19.43 0.72
N ALA A 289 1.36 19.35 1.53
CA ALA A 289 2.10 18.11 1.75
C ALA A 289 1.22 17.00 2.34
N PHE A 290 0.31 17.35 3.27
CA PHE A 290 -0.62 16.42 3.89
C PHE A 290 -1.63 15.83 2.90
N VAL A 291 -2.21 16.67 2.02
CA VAL A 291 -3.13 16.19 0.97
C VAL A 291 -2.40 15.26 -0.01
N LEU A 292 -1.19 15.64 -0.46
CA LEU A 292 -0.38 14.80 -1.33
C LEU A 292 0.01 13.47 -0.68
N MET A 293 0.29 13.47 0.62
CA MET A 293 0.55 12.26 1.39
C MET A 293 -0.64 11.30 1.34
N TRP A 294 -1.86 11.79 1.55
CA TRP A 294 -3.07 10.95 1.50
C TRP A 294 -3.37 10.46 0.09
N ALA A 295 -3.15 11.29 -0.94
CA ALA A 295 -3.27 10.87 -2.32
C ALA A 295 -2.28 9.74 -2.66
N GLY A 296 -1.00 9.91 -2.30
CA GLY A 296 0.01 8.88 -2.47
C GLY A 296 -0.31 7.62 -1.66
N PHE A 297 -0.75 7.75 -0.41
CA PHE A 297 -1.11 6.62 0.43
C PHE A 297 -2.32 5.83 -0.11
N GLY A 298 -3.35 6.52 -0.63
CA GLY A 298 -4.51 5.89 -1.25
C GLY A 298 -4.13 5.03 -2.46
N VAL A 299 -3.27 5.55 -3.35
CA VAL A 299 -2.71 4.77 -4.47
C VAL A 299 -1.89 3.57 -3.95
N GLY A 300 -1.14 3.75 -2.86
CA GLY A 300 -0.37 2.69 -2.22
C GLY A 300 -1.23 1.56 -1.68
N ILE A 301 -2.38 1.87 -1.07
CA ILE A 301 -3.35 0.87 -0.60
C ILE A 301 -3.88 0.05 -1.77
N GLN A 302 -4.27 0.70 -2.87
CA GLN A 302 -4.79 -0.01 -4.04
C GLN A 302 -3.76 -1.01 -4.58
N ILE A 303 -2.51 -0.58 -4.76
CA ILE A 303 -1.44 -1.47 -5.21
C ILE A 303 -1.22 -2.61 -4.21
N ALA A 304 -1.18 -2.30 -2.91
CA ALA A 304 -0.94 -3.30 -1.89
C ALA A 304 -2.07 -4.34 -1.79
N GLN A 305 -3.31 -3.96 -2.10
CA GLN A 305 -4.44 -4.89 -2.20
C GLN A 305 -4.33 -5.78 -3.45
N GLU A 306 -4.08 -5.19 -4.63
CA GLU A 306 -3.90 -5.93 -5.89
C GLU A 306 -2.74 -6.93 -5.81
N ARG A 307 -1.74 -6.63 -4.98
CA ARG A 307 -0.53 -7.44 -4.82
C ARG A 307 -0.55 -8.36 -3.59
N ASP A 308 -1.62 -8.33 -2.78
CA ASP A 308 -1.71 -9.08 -1.52
C ASP A 308 -0.53 -8.83 -0.56
N MET A 309 -0.09 -7.57 -0.49
CA MET A 309 1.06 -7.09 0.30
C MET A 309 0.62 -6.24 1.51
N MET A 310 -0.70 -6.09 1.73
CA MET A 310 -1.25 -5.35 2.86
C MET A 310 -0.77 -5.97 4.18
N PHE A 311 -0.09 -5.17 5.00
CA PHE A 311 0.41 -5.55 6.33
C PHE A 311 1.34 -6.78 6.39
N ARG A 312 1.87 -7.21 5.24
CA ARG A 312 2.79 -8.35 5.15
C ARG A 312 4.24 -7.95 4.88
N GLU A 313 4.43 -6.72 4.41
CA GLU A 313 5.73 -6.18 4.04
C GLU A 313 6.14 -5.04 4.96
N ARG A 314 7.45 -4.92 5.24
CA ARG A 314 7.96 -3.91 6.18
C ARG A 314 7.56 -2.48 5.76
N HIS A 315 7.56 -2.20 4.47
CA HIS A 315 7.16 -0.91 3.92
C HIS A 315 5.66 -0.62 4.10
N THR A 316 4.79 -1.62 3.90
CA THR A 316 3.33 -1.44 4.00
C THR A 316 2.88 -1.32 5.45
N ILE A 317 3.52 -2.07 6.37
CA ILE A 317 3.30 -1.96 7.82
C ILE A 317 3.78 -0.61 8.35
N LEU A 318 5.07 -0.29 8.17
CA LEU A 318 5.66 0.95 8.70
C LEU A 318 5.02 2.18 8.07
N GLY A 319 4.77 2.16 6.75
CA GLY A 319 4.11 3.25 6.04
C GLY A 319 2.72 3.56 6.59
N THR A 320 1.91 2.54 6.84
CA THR A 320 0.57 2.72 7.41
C THR A 320 0.63 3.32 8.82
N ILE A 321 1.52 2.81 9.68
CA ILE A 321 1.72 3.36 11.03
C ILE A 321 2.12 4.84 10.95
N VAL A 322 3.09 5.18 10.09
CA VAL A 322 3.57 6.56 9.95
C VAL A 322 2.47 7.50 9.46
N VAL A 323 1.67 7.09 8.47
CA VAL A 323 0.56 7.92 7.96
C VAL A 323 -0.53 8.12 9.01
N VAL A 324 -0.91 7.07 9.73
CA VAL A 324 -1.90 7.17 10.84
C VAL A 324 -1.38 8.10 11.93
N CYS A 325 -0.12 7.97 12.34
CA CYS A 325 0.48 8.85 13.33
C CYS A 325 0.63 10.31 12.83
N LEU A 326 0.90 10.51 11.54
CA LEU A 326 0.95 11.84 10.90
C LEU A 326 -0.44 12.47 10.80
N ALA A 327 -1.53 11.69 10.72
CA ALA A 327 -2.89 12.22 10.74
C ALA A 327 -3.21 13.00 12.02
N ILE A 328 -2.50 12.72 13.12
CA ILE A 328 -2.64 13.42 14.40
C ILE A 328 -1.92 14.78 14.39
N GLN A 329 -0.94 14.99 13.50
CA GLN A 329 -0.11 16.21 13.47
C GLN A 329 -0.90 17.52 13.29
N PRO A 330 -1.88 17.63 12.37
CA PRO A 330 -2.67 18.85 12.21
C PRO A 330 -3.41 19.24 13.50
N ALA A 331 -3.98 18.27 14.22
CA ALA A 331 -4.64 18.52 15.49
C ALA A 331 -3.65 19.04 16.56
N LEU A 332 -2.48 18.41 16.69
CA LEU A 332 -1.42 18.88 17.58
C LEU A 332 -0.91 20.28 17.19
N GLY A 333 -0.83 20.58 15.89
CA GLY A 333 -0.44 21.88 15.37
C GLY A 333 -1.45 22.98 15.72
N LEU A 334 -2.75 22.70 15.59
CA LEU A 334 -3.82 23.63 15.98
C LEU A 334 -3.83 23.86 17.49
N LEU A 335 -3.73 22.80 18.30
CA LEU A 335 -3.68 22.92 19.76
C LEU A 335 -2.44 23.71 20.21
N HIS A 336 -1.28 23.45 19.60
CA HIS A 336 -0.06 24.19 19.84
C HIS A 336 -0.22 25.67 19.48
N HIS A 337 -0.81 25.99 18.33
CA HIS A 337 -1.03 27.36 17.90
C HIS A 337 -1.98 28.10 18.85
N ARG A 338 -3.11 27.50 19.23
CA ARG A 338 -4.07 28.07 20.18
C ARG A 338 -3.43 28.31 21.54
N HIS A 339 -2.59 27.40 22.02
CA HIS A 339 -1.84 27.59 23.26
C HIS A 339 -0.86 28.77 23.13
N TYR A 340 -0.09 28.83 22.05
CA TYR A 340 0.89 29.89 21.81
C TYR A 340 0.25 31.28 21.71
N VAL A 341 -0.91 31.41 21.07
CA VAL A 341 -1.65 32.68 20.98
C VAL A 341 -2.17 33.12 22.35
N LYS A 342 -2.53 32.18 23.24
CA LYS A 342 -3.01 32.51 24.59
C LYS A 342 -1.89 32.86 25.56
N THR A 343 -0.77 32.13 25.53
CA THR A 343 0.29 32.22 26.56
C THR A 343 1.53 32.98 26.08
N HIS A 344 1.67 33.23 24.77
CA HIS A 344 2.89 33.74 24.14
C HIS A 344 4.15 32.92 24.47
N GLY A 345 3.98 31.67 24.92
CA GLY A 345 5.04 30.79 25.43
C GLY A 345 4.98 29.39 24.82
N ARG A 346 6.05 28.62 25.00
CA ARG A 346 6.10 27.20 24.60
C ARG A 346 5.52 26.36 25.73
N GLY A 347 4.49 25.56 25.44
CA GLY A 347 3.89 24.62 26.38
C GLY A 347 4.38 23.18 26.16
N LEU A 348 3.82 22.24 26.92
CA LEU A 348 4.06 20.79 26.72
C LEU A 348 3.60 20.34 25.31
N ILE A 349 2.42 20.80 24.87
CA ILE A 349 1.87 20.50 23.55
C ILE A 349 2.82 20.95 22.44
N SER A 350 3.53 22.08 22.62
CA SER A 350 4.56 22.54 21.67
C SER A 350 5.67 21.51 21.49
N HIS A 351 6.14 20.91 22.59
CA HIS A 351 7.25 19.95 22.55
C HIS A 351 6.80 18.62 21.94
N VAL A 352 5.61 18.16 22.31
CA VAL A 352 5.00 16.95 21.74
C VAL A 352 4.87 17.10 20.22
N HIS A 353 4.22 18.16 19.73
CA HIS A 353 4.04 18.41 18.29
C HIS A 353 5.39 18.37 17.51
N ILE A 354 6.42 19.02 18.06
CA ILE A 354 7.74 19.13 17.42
C ILE A 354 8.48 17.79 17.39
N TRP A 355 8.57 17.08 18.52
CA TRP A 355 9.31 15.82 18.59
C TRP A 355 8.57 14.68 17.90
N TRP A 356 7.24 14.63 18.04
CA TRP A 356 6.38 13.72 17.28
C TRP A 356 6.65 13.86 15.77
N GLY A 357 6.72 15.09 15.28
CA GLY A 357 6.95 15.37 13.85
C GLY A 357 8.33 14.94 13.39
N ARG A 358 9.37 15.19 14.21
CA ARG A 358 10.74 14.79 13.89
C ARG A 358 10.92 13.29 13.77
N ILE A 359 10.34 12.54 14.71
CA ILE A 359 10.40 11.08 14.71
C ILE A 359 9.68 10.54 13.47
N LEU A 360 8.47 11.03 13.18
CA LEU A 360 7.70 10.58 12.02
C LEU A 360 8.33 10.95 10.68
N MET A 361 8.97 12.12 10.57
CA MET A 361 9.73 12.47 9.36
C MET A 361 10.90 11.49 9.12
N ALA A 362 11.65 11.14 10.17
CA ALA A 362 12.74 10.18 10.04
C ALA A 362 12.22 8.78 9.65
N LEU A 363 11.18 8.28 10.34
CA LEU A 363 10.56 6.99 10.02
C LEU A 363 9.98 6.97 8.60
N GLY A 364 9.37 8.07 8.16
CA GLY A 364 8.81 8.19 6.82
C GLY A 364 9.85 8.14 5.71
N VAL A 365 11.02 8.75 5.90
CA VAL A 365 12.13 8.67 4.93
C VAL A 365 12.74 7.28 4.89
N ILE A 366 12.90 6.64 6.05
CA ILE A 366 13.33 5.23 6.12
C ILE A 366 12.32 4.35 5.38
N ASN A 367 11.02 4.58 5.60
CA ASN A 367 9.96 3.86 4.92
C ASN A 367 10.00 4.07 3.40
N GLY A 368 10.26 5.29 2.92
CA GLY A 368 10.44 5.55 1.49
C GLY A 368 11.60 4.76 0.88
N GLY A 369 12.71 4.62 1.61
CA GLY A 369 13.83 3.77 1.21
C GLY A 369 13.45 2.28 1.13
N LEU A 370 12.70 1.78 2.13
CA LEU A 370 12.14 0.42 2.11
C LEU A 370 11.19 0.21 0.93
N GLY A 371 10.45 1.24 0.51
CA GLY A 371 9.56 1.19 -0.65
C GLY A 371 10.32 0.96 -1.96
N LEU A 372 11.46 1.64 -2.15
CA LEU A 372 12.32 1.44 -3.33
C LEU A 372 12.96 0.05 -3.36
N VAL A 373 13.29 -0.50 -2.19
CA VAL A 373 13.79 -1.88 -2.07
C VAL A 373 12.67 -2.88 -2.38
N LEU A 374 11.45 -2.63 -1.87
CA LEU A 374 10.28 -3.48 -2.10
C LEU A 374 9.88 -3.50 -3.59
N ALA A 375 9.95 -2.36 -4.26
CA ALA A 375 9.73 -2.26 -5.70
C ALA A 375 10.86 -2.89 -6.54
N ARG A 376 11.95 -3.37 -5.91
CA ARG A 376 13.16 -3.90 -6.55
C ARG A 376 13.70 -2.97 -7.65
N GLU A 377 13.62 -1.67 -7.38
CA GLU A 377 14.04 -0.65 -8.33
C GLU A 377 15.55 -0.68 -8.59
N ARG A 378 15.96 0.02 -9.66
CA ARG A 378 17.38 0.16 -10.02
C ARG A 378 18.19 0.72 -8.85
N ASP A 379 19.39 0.18 -8.63
CA ASP A 379 20.29 0.66 -7.57
C ASP A 379 20.64 2.15 -7.72
N SER A 380 20.67 2.66 -8.96
CA SER A 380 20.84 4.09 -9.23
C SER A 380 19.75 4.96 -8.59
N LEU A 381 18.49 4.50 -8.57
CA LEU A 381 17.38 5.25 -7.96
C LEU A 381 17.41 5.16 -6.44
N LYS A 382 17.77 4.00 -5.88
CA LYS A 382 17.98 3.82 -4.43
C LYS A 382 19.06 4.78 -3.92
N VAL A 383 20.19 4.86 -4.63
CA VAL A 383 21.29 5.78 -4.31
C VAL A 383 20.85 7.24 -4.47
N ALA A 384 20.18 7.59 -5.57
CA ALA A 384 19.70 8.95 -5.80
C ALA A 384 18.75 9.43 -4.69
N TYR A 385 17.78 8.60 -4.30
CA TYR A 385 16.89 8.89 -3.18
C TYR A 385 17.66 9.09 -1.87
N GLY A 386 18.60 8.18 -1.57
CA GLY A 386 19.44 8.26 -0.38
C GLY A 386 20.25 9.57 -0.32
N VAL A 387 20.83 9.99 -1.44
CA VAL A 387 21.58 11.26 -1.55
C VAL A 387 20.67 12.46 -1.33
N VAL A 388 19.51 12.52 -1.99
CA VAL A 388 18.56 13.63 -1.84
C VAL A 388 18.05 13.73 -0.40
N ALA A 389 17.69 12.59 0.21
CA ALA A 389 17.25 12.54 1.60
C ALA A 389 18.37 12.99 2.55
N ALA A 390 19.61 12.51 2.36
CA ALA A 390 20.75 12.89 3.18
C ALA A 390 21.06 14.39 3.09
N ILE A 391 21.09 14.97 1.89
CA ILE A 391 21.31 16.41 1.68
C ILE A 391 20.20 17.21 2.37
N THR A 392 18.93 16.82 2.17
CA THR A 392 17.79 17.54 2.76
C THR A 392 17.84 17.53 4.29
N PHE A 393 18.13 16.37 4.89
CA PHE A 393 18.27 16.27 6.35
C PHE A 393 19.51 16.98 6.88
N LEU A 394 20.63 16.93 6.15
CA LEU A 394 21.84 17.69 6.50
C LEU A 394 21.56 19.20 6.52
N VAL A 395 20.91 19.73 5.49
CA VAL A 395 20.47 21.14 5.45
C VAL A 395 19.52 21.43 6.60
N TYR A 396 18.54 20.55 6.86
CA TYR A 396 17.61 20.71 7.98
C TYR A 396 18.33 20.80 9.33
N PHE A 397 19.29 19.91 9.60
CA PHE A 397 20.06 19.91 10.85
C PHE A 397 20.97 21.13 10.96
N LEU A 398 21.66 21.51 9.88
CA LEU A 398 22.53 22.70 9.86
C LEU A 398 21.74 23.98 10.13
N VAL A 399 20.59 24.17 9.46
CA VAL A 399 19.73 25.34 9.66
C VAL A 399 19.19 25.37 11.09
N LYS A 400 18.73 24.23 11.62
CA LYS A 400 18.26 24.14 13.01
C LYS A 400 19.38 24.45 13.98
N ALA A 401 20.54 23.82 13.84
CA ALA A 401 21.71 24.01 14.69
C ALA A 401 22.12 25.49 14.70
N TYR A 402 22.31 26.09 13.53
CA TYR A 402 22.64 27.50 13.37
C TYR A 402 21.64 28.41 14.10
N LYS A 403 20.33 28.22 13.90
CA LYS A 403 19.30 29.02 14.55
C LYS A 403 19.30 28.86 16.08
N THR A 404 19.50 27.65 16.59
CA THR A 404 19.65 27.43 18.04
C THR A 404 20.90 28.08 18.60
N PHE A 405 22.07 27.92 17.96
CA PHE A 405 23.31 28.54 18.41
C PHE A 405 23.24 30.07 18.35
N ALA A 406 22.67 30.65 17.28
CA ALA A 406 22.45 32.09 17.16
C ALA A 406 21.53 32.62 18.27
N ALA A 407 20.44 31.93 18.58
CA ALA A 407 19.53 32.31 19.67
C ALA A 407 20.22 32.23 21.05
N ILE A 408 21.03 31.20 21.30
CA ILE A 408 21.81 31.07 22.54
C ILE A 408 22.86 32.19 22.64
N ALA A 409 23.56 32.50 21.56
CA ALA A 409 24.55 33.58 21.51
C ALA A 409 23.90 34.95 21.76
N GLN A 410 22.74 35.22 21.16
CA GLN A 410 21.96 36.43 21.42
C GLN A 410 21.56 36.55 22.90
N ARG A 411 21.05 35.46 23.51
CA ARG A 411 20.71 35.44 24.94
C ARG A 411 21.93 35.70 25.83
N ARG A 412 23.07 35.06 25.55
CA ARG A 412 24.34 35.29 26.27
C ARG A 412 24.80 36.74 26.16
N ASN A 413 24.72 37.34 24.96
CA ASN A 413 25.09 38.73 24.76
C ASN A 413 24.15 39.71 25.47
N SER A 414 22.84 39.45 25.47
CA SER A 414 21.86 40.25 26.23
C SER A 414 22.07 40.14 27.74
N ALA A 415 22.33 38.94 28.25
CA ALA A 415 22.65 38.73 29.67
C ALA A 415 23.95 39.46 30.07
N ARG A 416 25.00 39.37 29.24
CA ARG A 416 26.25 40.14 29.45
C ARG A 416 25.99 41.65 29.47
N LYS A 417 25.20 42.17 28.54
CA LYS A 417 24.82 43.59 28.52
C LYS A 417 24.03 44.00 29.77
N ALA A 418 23.11 43.16 30.23
CA ALA A 418 22.33 43.42 31.45
C ALA A 418 23.22 43.45 32.70
N VAL A 419 24.15 42.50 32.85
CA VAL A 419 25.12 42.47 33.95
C VAL A 419 26.03 43.72 33.93
N VAL A 420 26.51 44.13 32.76
CA VAL A 420 27.31 45.36 32.60
C VAL A 420 26.49 46.62 32.92
N ALA A 421 25.20 46.65 32.60
CA ALA A 421 24.32 47.78 32.96
C ALA A 421 24.10 47.87 34.48
N VAL A 422 23.86 46.74 35.15
CA VAL A 422 23.67 46.68 36.61
C VAL A 422 24.96 47.05 37.35
N SER A 423 26.13 46.58 36.89
CA SER A 423 27.41 46.93 37.52
C SER A 423 27.75 48.42 37.40
N ARG A 424 27.39 49.08 36.29
CA ARG A 424 27.51 50.54 36.11
C ARG A 424 26.58 51.36 37.02
N LEU A 425 25.41 50.82 37.40
CA LEU A 425 24.51 51.45 38.36
C LEU A 425 25.00 51.26 39.81
N ALA A 426 25.51 50.08 40.16
CA ALA A 426 26.03 49.80 41.50
C ALA A 426 27.29 50.64 41.84
N THR A 427 28.17 50.87 40.86
CA THR A 427 29.38 51.69 41.03
C THR A 427 29.12 53.19 41.17
N ARG A 428 27.94 53.70 40.78
CA ARG A 428 27.54 55.10 41.00
C ARG A 428 27.11 55.42 42.43
N ASN A 429 26.73 54.41 43.22
CA ASN A 429 26.25 54.60 44.59
C ASN A 429 27.35 54.52 45.66
N VAL A 430 28.62 54.31 45.27
CA VAL A 430 29.77 54.29 46.18
C VAL A 430 30.75 55.40 45.79
N ALA A 431 30.34 56.65 45.97
CA ALA A 431 31.24 57.79 45.97
C ALA A 431 31.14 58.49 47.34
N PRO A 432 32.24 58.70 48.08
CA PRO A 432 32.20 59.44 49.33
C PRO A 432 31.87 60.92 49.07
N MET A 433 30.94 61.43 49.88
CA MET A 433 30.55 62.83 49.95
C MET A 433 31.74 63.71 50.36
N ARG A 434 32.19 64.63 49.49
CA ARG A 434 32.60 66.02 49.85
C ARG A 434 32.82 66.95 48.64
N THR A 435 32.02 68.01 48.65
CA THR A 435 32.23 69.42 48.24
C THR A 435 32.40 69.87 46.78
N PHE A 436 31.39 70.66 46.37
CA PHE A 436 31.38 71.85 45.50
C PHE A 436 32.17 71.82 44.18
N MET A 437 31.55 71.23 43.16
CA MET A 437 31.42 71.86 41.84
C MET A 437 30.09 71.41 41.23
N ALA A 438 29.24 72.37 40.85
CA ALA A 438 28.02 72.11 40.12
C ALA A 438 28.36 71.99 38.63
N PRO A 439 28.31 70.80 37.99
CA PRO A 439 28.31 70.76 36.54
C PRO A 439 26.92 71.22 36.09
N THR A 440 26.86 72.35 35.39
CA THR A 440 25.70 72.81 34.63
C THR A 440 25.46 71.88 33.44
N VAL A 441 25.11 70.62 33.71
CA VAL A 441 24.54 69.75 32.70
C VAL A 441 23.07 70.10 32.63
N SER A 442 22.70 70.79 31.56
CA SER A 442 21.30 70.97 31.16
C SER A 442 20.68 69.58 30.99
N ARG A 443 19.99 69.08 32.02
CA ARG A 443 18.97 68.06 31.85
C ARG A 443 17.88 68.74 31.03
N ARG A 444 17.92 68.58 29.69
CA ARG A 444 16.71 68.75 28.90
C ARG A 444 15.73 67.72 29.44
N ALA A 445 14.70 68.20 30.12
CA ALA A 445 13.57 67.38 30.50
C ALA A 445 13.03 66.75 29.21
N ASP A 446 13.05 65.42 29.15
CA ASP A 446 12.39 64.70 28.07
C ASP A 446 10.88 64.88 28.29
N PHE A 447 10.28 65.76 27.49
CA PHE A 447 8.88 66.17 27.64
C PHE A 447 7.93 64.97 27.65
N VAL A 448 8.27 63.92 26.91
CA VAL A 448 7.47 62.68 26.87
C VAL A 448 7.54 61.96 28.21
N GLN A 449 8.72 61.92 28.83
CA GLN A 449 8.90 61.30 30.14
C GLN A 449 8.18 62.08 31.24
N GLU A 450 8.23 63.42 31.21
CA GLU A 450 7.50 64.24 32.18
C GLU A 450 5.98 64.18 31.98
N LEU A 451 5.51 64.15 30.74
CA LEU A 451 4.08 63.96 30.44
C LEU A 451 3.59 62.59 30.90
N TYR A 452 4.37 61.53 30.65
CA TYR A 452 4.06 60.18 31.12
C TYR A 452 4.04 60.09 32.65
N LEU A 453 5.02 60.69 33.32
CA LEU A 453 5.07 60.74 34.79
C LEU A 453 3.97 61.61 35.40
N LYS A 454 3.53 62.65 34.69
CA LYS A 454 2.39 63.48 35.09
C LYS A 454 1.08 62.69 34.97
N GLU A 455 0.88 61.96 33.88
CA GLU A 455 -0.31 61.13 33.69
C GLU A 455 -0.39 59.95 34.67
N LEU A 456 0.75 59.33 34.98
CA LEU A 456 0.80 58.29 36.02
C LEU A 456 0.49 58.83 37.41
N LYS A 457 0.83 60.09 37.70
CA LYS A 457 0.52 60.74 38.98
C LYS A 457 -0.91 61.25 39.06
N SER A 458 -1.53 61.64 37.94
CA SER A 458 -2.95 62.02 37.88
C SER A 458 -3.88 60.81 37.83
N PHE A 459 -3.40 59.63 37.46
CA PHE A 459 -4.18 58.41 37.48
C PHE A 459 -4.51 57.99 38.91
N LYS A 460 -5.74 58.27 39.34
CA LYS A 460 -6.35 57.69 40.53
C LYS A 460 -7.08 56.42 40.12
N PRO A 461 -6.61 55.23 40.52
CA PRO A 461 -7.36 54.00 40.29
C PRO A 461 -8.73 54.13 40.96
N THR A 462 -9.80 53.78 40.24
CA THR A 462 -11.11 53.62 40.86
C THR A 462 -11.01 52.48 41.85
N VAL A 463 -11.26 52.76 43.14
CA VAL A 463 -11.25 51.76 44.20
C VAL A 463 -12.34 50.74 43.88
N ILE A 464 -11.92 49.53 43.53
CA ILE A 464 -12.82 48.40 43.29
C ILE A 464 -13.45 48.08 44.65
N LYS A 465 -14.76 48.29 44.77
CA LYS A 465 -15.52 47.86 45.95
C LYS A 465 -15.87 46.39 45.76
N GLU A 466 -15.94 45.60 46.84
CA GLU A 466 -16.37 44.18 46.76
C GLU A 466 -17.75 44.01 46.09
N SER A 467 -18.58 45.06 46.05
CA SER A 467 -19.85 45.10 45.33
C SER A 467 -19.73 45.06 43.79
N ASP A 468 -18.59 45.43 43.20
CA ASP A 468 -18.39 45.39 41.74
C ASP A 468 -18.19 43.96 41.20
N ALA A 469 -17.92 42.99 42.08
CA ALA A 469 -17.81 41.58 41.72
C ALA A 469 -19.18 40.87 41.60
N VAL A 470 -20.27 41.47 42.09
CA VAL A 470 -21.58 40.81 42.26
C VAL A 470 -22.40 40.69 40.95
N GLY A 471 -21.86 41.13 39.81
CA GLY A 471 -22.55 41.01 38.50
C GLY A 471 -21.76 40.31 37.38
N GLN A 472 -20.47 40.00 37.58
CA GLN A 472 -19.58 39.49 36.52
C GLN A 472 -19.04 38.08 36.80
N VAL A 473 -19.35 37.49 37.95
CA VAL A 473 -19.00 36.11 38.30
C VAL A 473 -20.26 35.40 38.77
N ALA A 474 -20.73 34.40 38.04
CA ALA A 474 -21.81 33.54 38.50
C ALA A 474 -21.36 32.84 39.79
N THR A 475 -22.14 32.96 40.87
CA THR A 475 -21.85 32.31 42.15
C THR A 475 -21.72 30.81 41.93
N PHE A 476 -20.52 30.28 42.13
CA PHE A 476 -20.23 28.86 41.92
C PHE A 476 -20.95 28.03 42.98
N ALA A 477 -22.09 27.44 42.61
CA ALA A 477 -22.74 26.42 43.41
C ALA A 477 -22.04 25.08 43.14
N ILE A 478 -21.45 24.49 44.17
CA ILE A 478 -20.92 23.13 44.10
C ILE A 478 -22.11 22.22 43.72
N PRO A 479 -22.03 21.45 42.63
CA PRO A 479 -23.08 20.48 42.30
C PRO A 479 -23.27 19.56 43.50
N LYS A 480 -24.53 19.34 43.92
CA LYS A 480 -24.82 18.31 44.93
C LYS A 480 -24.13 17.02 44.47
N ALA A 481 -23.34 16.42 45.35
CA ALA A 481 -22.73 15.13 45.08
C ALA A 481 -23.82 14.18 44.56
N PRO A 482 -23.60 13.46 43.44
CA PRO A 482 -24.57 12.50 42.96
C PRO A 482 -24.83 11.51 44.08
N LYS A 483 -26.10 11.28 44.41
CA LYS A 483 -26.46 10.16 45.29
C LYS A 483 -25.98 8.89 44.60
N SER A 484 -25.18 8.08 45.31
CA SER A 484 -24.78 6.76 44.84
C SER A 484 -26.05 5.97 44.51
N PRO A 485 -26.18 5.37 43.31
CA PRO A 485 -27.36 4.58 42.93
C PRO A 485 -27.72 3.48 43.94
N GLU A 486 -26.73 2.96 44.68
CA GLU A 486 -26.94 1.91 45.67
C GLU A 486 -27.87 2.32 46.83
N GLU A 487 -27.87 3.58 47.27
CA GLU A 487 -28.72 3.98 48.42
C GLU A 487 -30.20 4.21 48.04
N ALA A 488 -30.48 4.44 46.76
CA ALA A 488 -31.86 4.54 46.26
C ALA A 488 -32.46 3.16 46.00
N ASP A 489 -31.64 2.21 45.51
CA ASP A 489 -32.05 0.82 45.29
C ASP A 489 -32.27 0.07 46.61
N LEU A 490 -31.47 0.34 47.63
CA LEU A 490 -31.63 -0.29 48.95
C LEU A 490 -32.94 0.10 49.64
N ALA A 491 -33.44 1.32 49.42
CA ALA A 491 -34.69 1.79 49.99
C ALA A 491 -35.91 1.21 49.24
N SER A 492 -35.84 1.08 47.91
CA SER A 492 -36.89 0.39 47.15
C SER A 492 -36.88 -1.11 47.44
N SER A 493 -35.72 -1.75 47.52
CA SER A 493 -35.61 -3.19 47.81
C SER A 493 -36.09 -3.53 49.22
N LEU A 494 -35.86 -2.66 50.23
CA LEU A 494 -36.41 -2.85 51.58
C LEU A 494 -37.93 -2.70 51.59
N SER A 495 -38.47 -1.73 50.86
CA SER A 495 -39.93 -1.58 50.74
C SER A 495 -40.58 -2.73 49.97
N GLU A 496 -39.89 -3.28 48.97
CA GLU A 496 -40.33 -4.46 48.20
C GLU A 496 -40.25 -5.73 49.05
N TYR A 497 -39.25 -5.85 49.93
CA TYR A 497 -39.12 -6.95 50.88
C TYR A 497 -40.12 -6.86 52.06
N GLU A 498 -40.46 -5.66 52.53
CA GLU A 498 -41.53 -5.45 53.52
C GLU A 498 -42.94 -5.66 52.94
N THR A 499 -43.12 -5.44 51.64
CA THR A 499 -44.42 -5.62 50.96
C THR A 499 -44.60 -6.98 50.31
N MET A 500 -43.53 -7.78 50.19
CA MET A 500 -43.63 -9.18 49.77
C MET A 500 -44.27 -10.00 50.90
N ALA A 501 -45.58 -10.20 50.77
CA ALA A 501 -46.33 -11.16 51.56
C ALA A 501 -45.71 -12.56 51.39
N VAL A 502 -45.50 -13.27 52.50
CA VAL A 502 -45.08 -14.67 52.50
C VAL A 502 -46.19 -15.51 51.86
N GLU A 503 -46.05 -15.83 50.58
CA GLU A 503 -46.84 -16.88 49.93
C GLU A 503 -46.38 -18.23 50.47
N VAL A 504 -47.09 -18.68 51.51
CA VAL A 504 -47.12 -20.10 51.90
C VAL A 504 -48.10 -20.78 50.98
N GLU A 505 -47.65 -21.32 49.85
CA GLU A 505 -48.43 -22.29 49.09
C GLU A 505 -47.58 -23.49 48.69
N GLY A 506 -47.74 -24.54 49.48
CA GLY A 506 -47.47 -25.90 49.10
C GLY A 506 -48.56 -26.79 49.68
N GLN A 507 -49.76 -26.77 49.10
CA GLN A 507 -50.69 -27.88 49.27
C GLN A 507 -51.68 -28.05 48.11
N GLU A 508 -51.18 -28.44 46.93
CA GLU A 508 -51.77 -29.55 46.18
C GLU A 508 -50.65 -30.43 45.61
N GLY A 509 -50.61 -31.71 46.01
CA GLY A 509 -49.73 -32.73 45.42
C GLY A 509 -48.79 -33.46 46.40
N ALA A 510 -49.35 -34.32 47.24
CA ALA A 510 -48.58 -35.24 48.09
C ALA A 510 -47.95 -36.39 47.28
N ALA A 511 -46.65 -36.67 47.49
CA ALA A 511 -46.10 -38.03 47.61
C ALA A 511 -44.63 -38.03 48.07
N ALA A 512 -44.45 -38.31 49.37
CA ALA A 512 -43.38 -39.04 50.05
C ALA A 512 -41.93 -39.08 49.49
N GLY A 513 -40.98 -38.59 50.30
CA GLY A 513 -39.74 -39.33 50.56
C GLY A 513 -38.40 -38.58 50.51
N GLN A 514 -37.97 -38.06 51.67
CA GLN A 514 -36.57 -38.09 52.15
C GLN A 514 -35.50 -37.21 51.46
N PRO A 515 -34.34 -36.93 52.12
CA PRO A 515 -34.01 -35.58 52.59
C PRO A 515 -32.93 -34.84 51.78
N ALA A 516 -32.76 -33.57 52.16
CA ALA A 516 -31.83 -32.58 51.63
C ALA A 516 -30.38 -33.07 51.48
N ALA A 517 -29.79 -32.80 50.32
CA ALA A 517 -28.36 -32.86 50.11
C ALA A 517 -27.71 -31.50 50.38
N VAL A 518 -26.68 -31.59 51.21
CA VAL A 518 -25.73 -30.61 51.71
C VAL A 518 -25.10 -29.74 50.60
N ILE A 519 -24.95 -28.46 50.90
CA ILE A 519 -24.13 -27.49 50.16
C ILE A 519 -22.69 -27.69 50.63
N GLU A 520 -21.77 -28.04 49.73
CA GLU A 520 -20.33 -27.98 50.01
C GLU A 520 -19.69 -26.73 49.39
N ASP A 521 -18.84 -26.16 50.24
CA ASP A 521 -18.18 -24.87 50.25
C ASP A 521 -17.02 -24.83 49.25
N TRP A 522 -16.97 -23.82 48.38
CA TRP A 522 -16.07 -23.73 47.21
C TRP A 522 -14.90 -22.75 47.40
N LEU A 523 -14.44 -22.52 48.63
CA LEU A 523 -13.27 -21.69 48.90
C LEU A 523 -12.30 -22.39 49.85
N VAL A 524 -11.55 -23.34 49.30
CA VAL A 524 -10.28 -23.79 49.88
C VAL A 524 -9.18 -22.91 49.28
N GLU A 525 -8.62 -22.04 50.11
CA GLU A 525 -7.29 -21.46 49.91
C GLU A 525 -6.25 -22.49 50.34
N ASP A 526 -5.38 -22.86 49.40
CA ASP A 526 -4.21 -23.71 49.62
C ASP A 526 -3.17 -22.96 50.44
N GLU A 527 -2.81 -23.45 51.63
CA GLU A 527 -1.48 -23.25 52.22
C GLU A 527 -1.17 -24.38 53.24
N ASP A 528 0.06 -24.89 53.11
CA ASP A 528 0.86 -25.68 54.05
C ASP A 528 0.73 -27.22 54.11
N GLU A 529 1.55 -27.90 53.29
CA GLU A 529 2.09 -29.24 53.57
C GLU A 529 3.48 -29.13 54.24
N GLU A 530 3.61 -29.69 55.45
CA GLU A 530 4.87 -30.27 55.93
C GLU A 530 4.63 -31.63 56.62
N PRO A 531 5.63 -32.53 56.62
CA PRO A 531 5.41 -33.96 56.43
C PRO A 531 5.77 -34.79 57.67
N HIS A 532 5.01 -35.83 58.02
CA HIS A 532 5.51 -36.86 58.95
C HIS A 532 4.80 -38.22 58.82
N HIS A 533 5.64 -39.21 58.48
CA HIS A 533 5.59 -40.66 58.74
C HIS A 533 4.84 -41.62 57.82
#